data_AF-A0A3A1R534-F1
#
_entry.id   AF-A0A3A1R534-F1
#
_cell.length_a   1.000
_cell.length_b   1.000
_cell.length_c   1.000
_cell.angle_alpha   90.00
_cell.angle_beta   90.00
_cell.angle_gamma   90.00
#
_symmetry.space_group_name_H-M   'P 1'
#
loop_
_entity.id
_entity.type
_entity.pdbx_description
1 polymer ?
#
loop_
_entity_poly.entity_id
_entity_poly.type
_entity_poly.pdbx_seq_one_letter_code
_entity_poly.pdbx_strand_id
1 'polypeptide(L)' 'MSDQNRIQLNVRIAKETADMLEEIVEYYQENTKLGRIYKGDVLTDIIEKSHGLMEKQKAIQKRKY' A
#
# COMPACT_ATOMS: atom_id res chain seq x y z
N MET A 1 1.90 24.88 6.19
CA MET A 1 0.67 24.63 6.97
C MET A 1 -0.07 23.47 6.28
N SER A 2 0.13 22.19 6.56
CA SER A 2 0.42 21.48 7.81
C SER A 2 1.43 20.33 7.60
N ASP A 3 2.53 20.33 8.36
CA ASP A 3 3.37 19.15 8.60
C ASP A 3 2.63 18.16 9.52
N GLN A 4 1.56 17.53 9.02
CA GLN A 4 0.78 16.58 9.81
C GLN A 4 1.13 15.13 9.42
N ASN A 5 2.21 14.67 10.07
CA ASN A 5 2.47 13.29 10.48
C ASN A 5 2.75 12.23 9.41
N ARG A 6 3.70 12.49 8.49
CA ARG A 6 4.38 11.37 7.80
C ARG A 6 5.29 10.66 8.81
N ILE A 7 5.04 9.37 9.02
CA ILE A 7 5.84 8.50 9.90
C ILE A 7 6.68 7.58 9.02
N GLN A 8 7.98 7.49 9.29
CA GLN A 8 8.84 6.50 8.64
C GLN A 8 8.57 5.12 9.22
N LEU A 9 8.19 4.18 8.37
CA LEU A 9 8.01 2.78 8.73
C LEU A 9 9.25 1.98 8.35
N ASN A 10 10.00 1.50 9.36
CA ASN A 10 11.10 0.58 9.14
C ASN A 10 10.59 -0.86 9.31
N VAL A 11 10.57 -1.62 8.22
CA VAL A 11 10.12 -3.02 8.22
C VAL A 11 11.24 -3.95 7.77
N ARG A 12 11.27 -5.15 8.36
CA ARG A 12 12.04 -6.28 7.84
C ARG A 12 11.06 -7.27 7.24
N ILE A 13 11.28 -7.61 5.98
CA ILE A 13 10.47 -8.54 5.21
C ILE A 13 11.37 -9.62 4.60
N ALA A 14 10.76 -10.73 4.19
CA ALA A 14 11.47 -11.76 3.43
C ALA A 14 11.94 -11.18 2.08
N LYS A 15 13.00 -11.76 1.51
CA LYS A 15 13.56 -11.29 0.24
C LYS A 15 12.51 -11.36 -0.87
N GLU A 16 11.79 -12.46 -0.93
CA GLU A 16 10.75 -12.72 -1.92
C GLU A 16 9.65 -11.65 -1.86
N THR A 17 9.34 -11.13 -0.66
CA THR A 17 8.39 -10.02 -0.50
C THR A 17 8.94 -8.69 -0.95
N ALA A 18 10.24 -8.44 -0.76
CA ALA A 18 10.88 -7.24 -1.29
C ALA A 18 10.93 -7.26 -2.82
N ASP A 19 11.25 -8.42 -3.41
CA ASP A 19 11.29 -8.62 -4.87
C ASP A 19 9.90 -8.41 -5.49
N MET A 20 8.83 -8.94 -4.85
CA MET A 20 7.45 -8.69 -5.28
C MET A 20 7.09 -7.19 -5.26
N LEU A 21 7.53 -6.44 -4.24
CA LEU A 21 7.27 -5.01 -4.17
C LEU A 21 8.01 -4.24 -5.28
N GLU A 22 9.22 -4.66 -5.65
CA GLU A 22 9.97 -4.11 -6.78
C GLU A 22 9.23 -4.32 -8.10
N GLU A 23 8.77 -5.53 -8.37
CA GLU A 23 8.01 -5.86 -9.59
C GLU A 23 6.73 -5.01 -9.71
N ILE A 24 6.00 -4.79 -8.62
CA ILE A 24 4.79 -3.94 -8.63
C ILE A 24 5.17 -2.48 -8.92
N VAL A 25 6.27 -1.98 -8.36
CA VAL A 25 6.76 -0.63 -8.63
C VAL A 25 7.11 -0.47 -10.10
N GLU A 26 7.83 -1.44 -10.69
CA GLU A 26 8.18 -1.45 -12.11
C GLU A 26 6.92 -1.45 -12.98
N TYR A 27 5.97 -2.32 -12.68
CA TYR A 27 4.68 -2.36 -13.37
C TYR A 27 3.96 -1.00 -13.32
N TYR A 28 3.89 -0.35 -12.16
CA TYR A 28 3.28 0.98 -12.06
C TYR A 28 4.10 2.04 -12.80
N GLN A 29 5.42 1.94 -12.78
CA GLN A 29 6.32 2.88 -13.47
C GLN A 29 6.13 2.82 -14.99
N GLU A 30 5.93 1.63 -15.55
CA GLU A 30 5.67 1.42 -16.98
C GLU A 30 4.28 1.89 -17.40
N ASN A 31 3.28 1.70 -16.53
CA ASN A 31 1.87 1.95 -16.85
C ASN A 31 1.39 3.35 -16.45
N THR A 32 2.18 4.11 -15.67
CA THR A 32 1.83 5.47 -15.24
C THR A 32 2.56 6.51 -16.10
N LYS A 33 1.80 7.39 -16.77
CA LYS A 33 2.33 8.42 -17.67
C LYS A 33 3.01 9.61 -16.96
N LEU A 34 2.99 9.65 -15.63
CA LEU A 34 3.41 10.81 -14.84
C LEU A 34 4.28 10.41 -13.66
N GLY A 35 5.52 10.90 -13.66
CA GLY A 35 6.40 10.90 -12.50
C GLY A 35 7.08 9.57 -12.18
N ARG A 36 7.99 9.63 -11.20
CA ARG A 36 8.68 8.48 -10.64
C ARG A 36 7.81 7.86 -9.55
N ILE A 37 7.65 6.54 -9.60
CA ILE A 37 6.93 5.77 -8.58
C ILE A 37 7.94 5.31 -7.53
N TYR A 38 7.64 5.53 -6.25
CA TYR A 38 8.48 5.07 -5.14
C TYR A 38 7.86 3.87 -4.43
N LYS A 39 8.71 2.98 -3.91
CA LYS A 39 8.30 1.82 -3.08
C LYS A 39 7.39 2.22 -1.93
N GLY A 40 7.64 3.37 -1.30
CA GLY A 40 6.82 3.88 -0.20
C GLY A 40 5.39 4.23 -0.63
N ASP A 41 5.22 4.78 -1.84
CA ASP A 41 3.89 5.12 -2.36
C ASP A 41 3.10 3.85 -2.68
N VAL A 42 3.75 2.88 -3.33
CA VAL A 42 3.15 1.57 -3.64
C VAL A 42 2.78 0.81 -2.37
N LEU A 43 3.67 0.78 -1.37
CA LEU A 43 3.39 0.12 -0.10
C LEU A 43 2.21 0.78 0.63
N THR A 44 2.14 2.11 0.60
CA THR A 44 1.02 2.86 1.21
C THR A 44 -0.31 2.49 0.53
N ASP A 45 -0.35 2.51 -0.81
CA ASP A 45 -1.53 2.15 -1.59
C ASP A 45 -2.01 0.71 -1.33
N ILE A 46 -1.08 -0.25 -1.25
CA ILE A 46 -1.39 -1.64 -0.87
C ILE A 46 -2.04 -1.70 0.51
N ILE A 47 -1.46 -1.02 1.50
CA ILE A 47 -1.98 -1.01 2.88
C ILE A 47 -3.37 -0.39 2.94
N GLU A 48 -3.60 0.74 2.27
CA GLU A 48 -4.91 1.42 2.23
C GLU A 48 -5.98 0.54 1.58
N LYS A 49 -5.66 -0.11 0.46
CA LYS A 49 -6.56 -1.05 -0.22
C LYS A 49 -6.91 -2.23 0.69
N SER A 50 -5.92 -2.86 1.32
CA SER A 50 -6.13 -3.97 2.24
C SER A 50 -6.96 -3.56 3.46
N HIS A 51 -6.71 -2.38 4.03
CA HIS A 51 -7.49 -1.83 5.14
C HIS A 51 -8.95 -1.60 4.72
N GLY A 52 -9.18 -1.03 3.54
CA GLY A 52 -10.53 -0.82 3.00
C GLY A 52 -11.30 -2.13 2.81
N LEU A 53 -10.63 -3.20 2.36
CA LEU A 53 -11.25 -4.53 2.26
C LEU A 53 -11.61 -5.09 3.65
N MET A 54 -10.73 -4.97 4.63
CA MET A 54 -10.98 -5.38 6.01
C MET A 54 -12.21 -4.67 6.59
N GLU A 55 -12.32 -3.34 6.43
CA GLU A 55 -13.47 -2.59 6.94
C GLU A 55 -14.78 -3.00 6.26
N LYS A 56 -14.77 -3.27 4.95
CA LYS A 56 -15.93 -3.83 4.24
C LYS A 56 -16.36 -5.18 4.83
N GLN A 57 -15.40 -6.06 5.12
CA GLN A 57 -15.68 -7.37 5.73
C GLN A 57 -16.29 -7.21 7.13
N LYS A 58 -15.73 -6.33 7.97
CA LYS A 58 -16.28 -6.03 9.31
C LYS A 58 -17.72 -5.51 9.22
N ALA A 59 -18.00 -4.61 8.29
CA ALA A 59 -19.34 -4.05 8.10
C ALA A 59 -20.37 -5.12 7.70
N ILE A 60 -19.99 -6.06 6.82
CA ILE A 60 -20.86 -7.18 6.42
C ILE A 60 -21.12 -8.11 7.61
N GLN A 61 -20.11 -8.42 8.42
CA GLN A 61 -20.27 -9.28 9.60
C GLN A 61 -21.22 -8.65 10.63
N LYS A 62 -21.12 -7.34 10.86
CA LYS A 62 -22.02 -6.61 11.78
C LYS A 62 -23.48 -6.57 11.33
N ARG A 63 -23.77 -6.67 10.03
CA ARG A 63 -25.15 -6.72 9.49
C ARG A 63 -25.81 -8.09 9.60
N LYS A 64 -25.04 -9.15 9.89
CA LYS A 64 -25.54 -10.53 10.02
C LYS A 64 -26.02 -10.86 11.44
N TYR A 65 -25.90 -9.93 12.38
CA TYR A 65 -26.44 -9.98 13.74
C TYR A 65 -27.42 -8.83 13.92
#